data_AF-A0AAI9LFY7-F1
#
_entry.id   AF-A0AAI9LFY7-F1
#
_cell.length_a   1.000
_cell.length_b   1.000
_cell.length_c   1.000
_cell.angle_alpha   90.00
_cell.angle_beta   90.00
_cell.angle_gamma   90.00
#
_symmetry.space_group_name_H-M   'P 1'
#
loop_
_entity.id
_entity.type
_entity.pdbx_description
1 polymer ?
#
loop_
_entity_poly.entity_id
_entity_poly.type
_entity_poly.pdbx_seq_one_letter_code
_entity_poly.pdbx_strand_id
1 'polypeptide(L)'
;MTNTAAPSSFLCTLPGQGKGIAYHVAVSFADAAQPTGVRFTSFVGDGRRSFGVVTGAGSLQGEIAANSEALCRLAIGQAVRDHLYEKTKEGDTALDLDAEPWDGELRPVGAGAPTGGLRHRPLG
;
A
#
# COMPACT_ATOMS: atom_id res chain seq x y z
N MET A 1 10.17 -22.30 -11.41
CA MET A 1 9.02 -21.36 -11.41
C MET A 1 9.44 -20.15 -10.60
N THR A 2 9.66 -19.01 -11.24
CA THR A 2 9.85 -17.74 -10.53
C THR A 2 8.51 -17.38 -9.91
N ASN A 3 8.31 -17.72 -8.65
CA ASN A 3 7.17 -17.23 -7.87
C ASN A 3 7.43 -15.73 -7.64
N THR A 4 7.05 -14.91 -8.60
CA THR A 4 7.08 -13.46 -8.46
C THR A 4 6.07 -13.14 -7.37
N ALA A 5 6.56 -12.98 -6.14
CA ALA A 5 5.73 -12.60 -5.00
C ALA A 5 4.92 -11.35 -5.42
N ALA A 6 3.60 -11.42 -5.25
CA ALA A 6 2.73 -10.29 -5.55
C ALA A 6 3.22 -9.07 -4.74
N PRO A 7 3.27 -7.88 -5.34
CA PRO A 7 3.72 -6.69 -4.63
C PRO A 7 2.81 -6.44 -3.42
N SER A 8 3.42 -6.27 -2.26
CA SER A 8 2.75 -5.92 -1.01
C SER A 8 2.91 -4.44 -0.64
N SER A 9 3.60 -3.68 -1.48
CA SER A 9 3.76 -2.24 -1.34
C SER A 9 3.62 -1.52 -2.67
N PHE A 10 3.07 -0.31 -2.60
CA PHE A 10 2.75 0.53 -3.75
C PHE A 10 2.99 2.01 -3.44
N LEU A 11 3.06 2.82 -4.48
CA LEU A 11 3.06 4.28 -4.44
C LEU A 11 1.76 4.79 -5.03
N CYS A 12 1.12 5.72 -4.33
CA CYS A 12 -0.03 6.48 -4.82
C CYS A 12 0.14 7.96 -4.49
N THR A 13 -0.57 8.81 -5.23
CA THR A 13 -0.66 10.25 -4.93
C THR A 13 -2.07 10.57 -4.48
N LEU A 14 -2.22 11.01 -3.23
CA LEU A 14 -3.51 11.41 -2.67
C LEU A 14 -3.75 12.90 -2.91
N PRO A 15 -5.02 13.36 -3.03
CA PRO A 15 -5.32 14.78 -3.05
C PRO A 15 -4.75 15.43 -1.79
N GLY A 16 -4.15 16.61 -1.90
CA GLY A 16 -3.48 17.29 -0.79
C GLY A 16 -3.06 18.70 -1.22
N GLN A 17 -2.65 19.56 -0.27
CA GLN A 17 -2.40 20.97 -0.56
C GLN A 17 -1.48 21.18 -1.77
N GLY A 18 -2.02 21.79 -2.82
CA GLY A 18 -1.30 22.10 -4.06
C GLY A 18 -1.25 20.97 -5.07
N LYS A 19 -0.20 20.13 -5.02
CA LYS A 19 0.14 19.15 -6.08
C LYS A 19 -0.24 17.70 -5.76
N GLY A 20 -0.96 17.46 -4.66
CA GLY A 20 -1.15 16.12 -4.10
C GLY A 20 0.07 15.64 -3.31
N ILE A 21 -0.14 14.65 -2.46
CA ILE A 21 0.89 14.11 -1.56
C ILE A 21 1.18 12.67 -1.97
N ALA A 22 2.45 12.38 -2.26
CA ALA A 22 2.88 11.02 -2.55
C ALA A 22 2.95 10.19 -1.25
N TYR A 23 2.29 9.05 -1.25
CA TYR A 23 2.32 8.08 -0.17
C TYR A 23 2.88 6.75 -0.66
N HIS A 24 3.77 6.19 0.14
CA HIS A 24 4.09 4.78 0.11
C HIS A 24 3.05 4.04 0.95
N VAL A 25 2.30 3.13 0.31
CA VAL A 25 1.31 2.27 0.95
C VAL A 25 1.86 0.86 1.02
N ALA A 26 1.83 0.24 2.20
CA ALA A 26 2.31 -1.11 2.42
C ALA A 26 1.28 -1.93 3.17
N VAL A 27 0.97 -3.12 2.65
CA VAL A 27 0.10 -4.07 3.34
C VAL A 27 0.84 -4.58 4.59
N SER A 28 0.16 -4.50 5.73
CA SER A 28 0.61 -5.09 6.98
C SER A 28 0.04 -6.49 7.10
N PHE A 29 0.82 -7.41 7.67
CA PHE A 29 0.46 -8.82 7.80
C PHE A 29 0.65 -9.25 9.26
N ALA A 30 -0.31 -10.00 9.80
CA ALA A 30 -0.13 -10.70 11.09
C ALA A 30 0.83 -11.88 10.92
N ASP A 31 0.67 -12.61 9.81
CA ASP A 31 1.44 -13.79 9.43
C ASP A 31 1.64 -13.81 7.91
N ALA A 32 2.45 -14.74 7.39
CA ALA A 32 2.81 -14.81 5.97
C ALA A 32 1.63 -14.83 4.97
N ALA A 33 0.40 -15.12 5.42
CA ALA A 33 -0.79 -15.19 4.58
C ALA A 33 -1.96 -14.32 5.08
N GLN A 34 -1.83 -13.59 6.19
CA GLN A 34 -2.96 -12.88 6.81
C GLN A 34 -2.73 -11.36 6.82
N PRO A 35 -3.26 -10.62 5.84
CA PRO A 35 -3.21 -9.18 5.86
C PRO A 35 -4.05 -8.62 7.03
N THR A 36 -3.50 -7.60 7.70
CA THR A 36 -4.12 -6.89 8.84
C THR A 36 -4.41 -5.43 8.52
N GLY A 37 -4.10 -4.97 7.32
CA GLY A 37 -4.41 -3.61 6.88
C GLY A 37 -3.34 -3.01 5.98
N VAL A 38 -3.36 -1.69 5.88
CA VAL A 38 -2.47 -0.91 5.02
C VAL A 38 -1.87 0.25 5.81
N ARG A 39 -0.55 0.39 5.75
CA ARG A 39 0.20 1.51 6.33
C ARG A 39 0.52 2.53 5.25
N PHE A 40 0.15 3.78 5.49
CA PHE A 40 0.46 4.92 4.64
C PHE A 40 1.66 5.64 5.23
N THR A 41 2.67 5.92 4.42
CA THR A 41 3.84 6.71 4.83
C THR A 41 4.16 7.73 3.75
N SER A 42 4.14 9.00 4.10
CA SER A 42 4.65 10.08 3.25
C SER A 42 5.96 10.63 3.81
N PHE A 43 6.91 10.83 2.90
CA PHE A 43 8.20 11.46 3.17
C PHE A 43 8.27 12.89 2.60
N VAL A 44 7.17 13.39 2.04
CA VAL A 44 7.11 14.68 1.34
C VAL A 44 6.39 15.73 2.22
N GLY A 45 7.03 16.87 2.50
CA GLY A 45 6.46 18.01 3.25
C GLY A 45 7.11 18.25 4.63
N ASP A 46 6.38 18.96 5.52
CA ASP A 46 6.81 19.48 6.84
C ASP A 46 6.97 18.39 7.94
N GLY A 47 7.49 17.22 7.59
CA GLY A 47 7.69 16.09 8.51
C GLY A 47 7.11 14.77 7.99
N ARG A 48 7.63 13.66 8.52
CA ARG A 48 7.16 12.30 8.17
C ARG A 48 5.74 12.11 8.68
N ARG A 49 4.81 11.78 7.78
CA ARG A 49 3.41 11.50 8.11
C ARG A 49 3.16 10.02 7.92
N SER A 50 2.60 9.37 8.92
CA SER A 50 2.19 7.98 8.81
C SER A 50 0.90 7.71 9.55
N PHE A 51 0.02 6.95 8.90
CA PHE A 51 -1.23 6.47 9.47
C PHE A 51 -1.53 5.06 8.98
N GLY A 52 -2.34 4.34 9.74
CA GLY A 52 -2.78 2.99 9.40
C GLY A 52 -4.26 2.95 9.07
N VAL A 53 -4.62 2.12 8.10
CA VAL A 53 -5.99 1.63 7.94
C VAL A 53 -5.94 0.13 8.24
N VAL A 54 -6.40 -0.27 9.42
CA VAL A 54 -6.20 -1.60 9.99
C VAL A 54 -7.51 -2.35 10.14
N THR A 55 -7.44 -3.67 10.16
CA THR A 55 -8.59 -4.54 10.37
C THR A 55 -8.20 -5.69 11.30
N GLY A 56 -9.20 -6.34 11.89
CA GLY A 56 -8.98 -7.50 12.74
C GLY A 56 -8.35 -8.65 11.94
N ALA A 57 -7.52 -9.44 12.61
CA ALA A 57 -7.01 -10.68 12.02
C ALA A 57 -8.20 -11.59 11.65
N GLY A 58 -8.24 -12.05 10.39
CA GLY A 58 -9.33 -12.88 9.87
C GLY A 58 -10.60 -12.13 9.46
N SER A 59 -10.64 -10.80 9.61
CA SER A 59 -11.77 -9.98 9.13
C SER A 59 -11.78 -9.80 7.62
N LEU A 60 -10.63 -9.93 6.96
CA LEU A 60 -10.53 -9.91 5.50
C LEU A 60 -10.83 -11.29 4.92
N GLN A 61 -11.74 -11.33 3.96
CA GLN A 61 -12.12 -12.56 3.24
C GLN A 61 -12.17 -12.32 1.74
N GLY A 62 -12.11 -13.41 0.97
CA GLY A 62 -12.26 -13.36 -0.49
C GLY A 62 -11.14 -12.61 -1.20
N GLU A 63 -11.50 -11.85 -2.23
CA GLU A 63 -10.55 -11.19 -3.13
C GLU A 63 -9.67 -10.16 -2.42
N ILE A 64 -10.20 -9.43 -1.44
CA ILE A 64 -9.46 -8.43 -0.65
C ILE A 64 -8.33 -9.09 0.17
N ALA A 65 -8.57 -10.30 0.70
CA ALA A 65 -7.55 -11.05 1.46
C ALA A 65 -6.47 -11.66 0.54
N ALA A 66 -6.85 -12.01 -0.70
CA ALA A 66 -5.96 -12.64 -1.66
C ALA A 66 -5.18 -11.63 -2.54
N ASN A 67 -5.62 -10.37 -2.59
CA ASN A 67 -5.06 -9.36 -3.49
C ASN A 67 -4.67 -8.09 -2.73
N SER A 68 -3.35 -7.94 -2.49
CA SER A 68 -2.74 -6.76 -1.87
C SER A 68 -3.14 -5.45 -2.56
N GLU A 69 -3.26 -5.45 -3.88
CA GLU A 69 -3.64 -4.27 -4.64
C GLU A 69 -5.10 -3.88 -4.39
N ALA A 70 -6.01 -4.86 -4.34
CA ALA A 70 -7.42 -4.62 -4.04
C ALA A 70 -7.59 -4.05 -2.62
N LEU A 71 -6.87 -4.61 -1.64
CA LEU A 71 -6.85 -4.09 -0.28
C LEU A 71 -6.28 -2.66 -0.21
N CYS A 72 -5.18 -2.39 -0.93
CA CYS A 72 -4.62 -1.04 -1.02
C CYS A 72 -5.63 -0.05 -1.62
N ARG A 73 -6.30 -0.40 -2.73
CA ARG A 73 -7.32 0.48 -3.34
C ARG A 73 -8.46 0.77 -2.39
N LEU A 74 -8.96 -0.22 -1.67
CA LEU A 74 -10.02 -0.05 -0.67
C LEU A 74 -9.58 0.91 0.45
N ALA A 75 -8.41 0.66 1.04
CA ALA A 75 -7.86 1.49 2.10
C ALA A 75 -7.57 2.92 1.62
N ILE A 76 -7.11 3.10 0.38
CA ILE A 76 -6.90 4.43 -0.21
C ILE A 76 -8.23 5.15 -0.41
N GLY A 77 -9.25 4.45 -0.92
CA GLY A 77 -10.58 5.02 -1.12
C GLY A 77 -11.17 5.56 0.18
N GLN A 78 -11.07 4.78 1.26
CA GLN A 78 -11.41 5.24 2.60
C GLN A 78 -10.55 6.43 3.05
N ALA A 79 -9.22 6.37 2.85
CA ALA A 79 -8.33 7.46 3.25
C ALA A 79 -8.65 8.78 2.54
N VAL A 80 -9.11 8.70 1.28
CA VAL A 80 -9.57 9.85 0.50
C VAL A 80 -10.91 10.35 1.03
N ARG A 81 -11.90 9.47 1.20
CA ARG A 81 -13.24 9.77 1.72
C ARG A 81 -13.20 10.44 3.09
N ASP A 82 -12.37 9.91 3.99
CA ASP A 82 -12.28 10.34 5.39
C ASP A 82 -11.19 11.40 5.62
N HIS A 83 -10.58 11.91 4.55
CA HIS A 83 -9.54 12.94 4.58
C HIS A 83 -8.36 12.60 5.52
N LEU A 84 -7.99 11.32 5.60
CA LEU A 84 -6.96 10.84 6.54
C LEU A 84 -5.57 11.41 6.21
N TYR A 85 -5.32 11.72 4.95
CA TYR A 85 -4.07 12.33 4.47
C TYR A 85 -3.85 13.77 4.98
N GLU A 86 -4.91 14.48 5.40
CA GLU A 86 -4.80 15.83 5.96
C GLU A 86 -4.42 15.81 7.44
N LYS A 87 -4.73 14.71 8.13
CA LYS A 87 -4.45 14.56 9.56
C LYS A 87 -2.94 14.37 9.75
N THR A 88 -2.30 15.33 10.39
CA THR A 88 -0.89 15.23 10.82
C THR A 88 -0.67 14.24 11.97
N LYS A 89 -1.74 13.62 12.50
CA LYS A 89 -1.68 12.72 13.65
C LYS A 89 -1.45 11.27 13.23
N GLU A 90 -0.53 10.62 13.92
CA GLU A 90 -0.39 9.17 13.95
C GLU A 90 -1.65 8.54 14.55
N GLY A 91 -2.18 7.53 13.88
CA GLY A 91 -3.36 6.80 14.33
C GLY A 91 -3.77 5.72 13.34
N ASP A 92 -4.35 4.66 13.88
CA ASP A 92 -4.89 3.56 13.11
C ASP A 92 -6.40 3.73 13.02
N THR A 93 -6.92 3.73 11.81
CA THR A 93 -8.37 3.78 11.52
C THR A 93 -8.83 2.39 11.15
N ALA A 94 -10.02 1.98 11.62
CA ALA A 94 -10.59 0.71 11.21
C ALA A 94 -10.93 0.72 9.70
N LEU A 95 -10.54 -0.33 8.99
CA LEU A 95 -10.87 -0.52 7.59
C LEU A 95 -12.38 -0.70 7.44
N ASP A 96 -12.97 0.12 6.60
CA ASP A 96 -14.35 0.04 6.17
C ASP A 96 -14.42 -0.80 4.89
N LEU A 97 -15.07 -1.96 4.98
CA LEU A 97 -15.20 -2.90 3.85
C LEU A 97 -16.23 -2.43 2.83
N ASP A 98 -17.08 -1.47 3.19
CA ASP A 98 -18.06 -0.84 2.31
C ASP A 98 -17.52 0.43 1.64
N ALA A 99 -16.25 0.79 1.88
CA ALA A 99 -15.61 1.90 1.19
C ALA A 99 -15.50 1.63 -0.32
N GLU A 100 -15.65 2.66 -1.14
CA GLU A 100 -15.41 2.52 -2.57
C GLU A 100 -13.91 2.39 -2.86
N PRO A 101 -13.48 1.38 -3.64
CA PRO A 101 -12.09 1.24 -4.04
C PRO A 101 -11.62 2.45 -4.85
N TRP A 102 -10.42 2.93 -4.55
CA TRP A 102 -9.83 4.04 -5.29
C TRP A 102 -9.37 3.61 -6.69
N ASP A 103 -9.76 4.39 -7.70
CA ASP A 103 -9.47 4.15 -9.12
C ASP A 103 -8.20 4.89 -9.63
N GLY A 104 -7.49 5.59 -8.75
CA GLY A 104 -6.30 6.35 -9.16
C GLY A 104 -5.07 5.50 -9.41
N GLU A 105 -3.99 6.15 -9.86
CA GLU A 105 -2.75 5.49 -10.22
C GLU A 105 -2.06 4.87 -8.99
N LEU A 106 -1.89 3.55 -9.03
CA LEU A 106 -1.19 2.77 -8.01
C LEU A 106 0.02 2.08 -8.66
N ARG A 107 1.23 2.43 -8.23
CA ARG A 107 2.47 1.89 -8.79
C ARG A 107 3.10 0.88 -7.83
N PRO A 108 3.29 -0.40 -8.20
CA PRO A 108 3.92 -1.37 -7.32
C PRO A 108 5.38 -1.00 -7.02
N VAL A 109 5.80 -1.18 -5.78
CA VAL A 109 7.17 -0.94 -5.31
C VAL A 109 7.84 -2.28 -5.08
N GLY A 110 9.00 -2.51 -5.71
CA GLY A 110 9.80 -3.71 -5.44
C GLY A 110 9.39 -4.99 -6.18
N ALA A 111 8.40 -4.96 -7.08
CA ALA A 111 8.32 -5.94 -8.15
C ALA A 111 9.51 -5.65 -9.08
N GLY A 112 10.57 -6.44 -8.95
CA GLY A 112 11.92 -6.11 -9.41
C GLY A 112 11.94 -5.41 -10.77
N ALA A 113 12.78 -4.37 -10.87
CA ALA A 113 13.42 -4.12 -12.16
C ALA A 113 13.89 -5.49 -12.68
N PRO A 114 13.65 -5.86 -13.95
CA PRO A 114 14.33 -7.02 -14.50
C PRO A 114 15.80 -6.79 -14.20
N THR A 115 16.40 -7.67 -13.41
CA THR A 115 17.83 -7.71 -13.22
C THR A 115 18.41 -7.99 -14.59
N GLY A 116 18.65 -6.91 -15.33
CA GLY A 116 19.33 -6.93 -16.60
C GLY A 116 20.65 -7.63 -16.36
N GLY A 117 20.70 -8.88 -16.82
CA GLY A 117 21.81 -9.81 -16.81
C GLY A 117 22.90 -9.53 -15.78
N LEU A 118 22.91 -10.29 -14.68
CA LEU A 118 24.18 -10.74 -14.15
C LEU A 118 24.83 -11.60 -15.26
N ARG A 119 25.57 -10.93 -16.16
CA ARG A 119 26.43 -11.61 -17.12
C ARG A 119 27.45 -12.37 -16.29
N HIS A 120 27.21 -13.66 -16.13
CA HIS A 120 28.23 -14.62 -15.77
C HIS A 120 29.40 -14.37 -16.71
N ARG A 121 30.50 -13.86 -16.16
CA ARG A 121 31.76 -13.72 -16.87
C ARG A 121 32.43 -15.09 -16.85
N PRO A 122 32.56 -15.81 -17.97
CA PRO A 122 33.39 -17.00 -17.98
C PRO A 122 34.85 -16.54 -17.93
N LEU A 123 35.57 -16.99 -16.91
CA LEU A 123 37.02 -17.03 -16.92
C LEU A 123 37.43 -18.15 -17.88
N GLY A 124 38.05 -17.77 -18.99
CA GLY A 124 38.71 -18.63 -19.96
C GLY A 124 39.91 -17.89 -20.51
#